data_AF-A0A7L2GSY1-F1
#
_entry.id   AF-A0A7L2GSY1-F1
#
_cell.length_a   1.000
_cell.length_b   1.000
_cell.length_c   1.000
_cell.angle_alpha   90.00
_cell.angle_beta   90.00
_cell.angle_gamma   90.00
#
_symmetry.space_group_name_H-M   'P 1'
#
loop_
_entity.id
_entity.type
_entity.pdbx_description
1 polymer ?
#
loop_
_entity_poly.entity_id
_entity_poly.type
_entity_poly.pdbx_seq_one_letter_code
_entity_poly.pdbx_strand_id
1 'polypeptide(L)'
;RYTSTFRPSVKLEAEKNKAQWKTMGPAKVAVPSPKNFLQKHSKEPKLPARKKEQDSKKLPALSVPRRTDHPVMGIQNKTNFIKTNAVAAITSLPKKPQPICVDTRQGDKYLLETSGLVPKYIKKKDYGVTPKYVTRRNEEMKRAQKEYEAGILEQLKKRAMKQISDEERKSLLQ
;
A
#
# COMPACT_ATOMS: atom_id res chain seq x y z
N ARG A 1 -2.96 18.74 39.72
CA ARG A 1 -3.11 18.98 38.26
C ARG A 1 -2.16 18.03 37.53
N TYR A 2 -2.64 17.25 36.56
CA TYR A 2 -1.82 16.29 35.82
C TYR A 2 -0.92 16.97 34.79
N THR A 3 0.33 16.52 34.65
CA THR A 3 1.25 16.94 33.59
C THR A 3 1.77 15.73 32.82
N SER A 4 1.60 15.74 31.50
CA SER A 4 2.03 14.66 30.62
C SER A 4 3.54 14.40 30.68
N THR A 5 3.91 13.12 30.69
CA THR A 5 5.30 12.64 30.59
C THR A 5 5.99 13.06 29.30
N PHE A 6 5.22 13.34 28.24
CA PHE A 6 5.71 13.79 26.94
C PHE A 6 5.84 15.33 26.84
N ARG A 7 5.47 16.07 27.88
CA ARG A 7 5.60 17.53 27.88
C ARG A 7 7.02 18.03 27.55
N PRO A 8 8.13 17.44 28.04
CA PRO A 8 9.47 17.89 27.65
C PRO A 8 9.84 17.56 26.20
N SER A 9 9.44 16.39 25.67
CA SER A 9 9.75 16.03 24.28
C SER A 9 9.04 16.95 23.28
N VAL A 10 7.75 17.26 23.54
CA VAL A 10 6.97 18.18 22.70
C VAL A 10 7.57 19.59 22.69
N LYS A 11 8.13 20.07 23.82
CA LYS A 11 8.84 21.36 23.86
C LYS A 11 10.10 21.35 23.00
N LEU A 12 10.92 20.30 23.11
CA LEU A 12 12.14 20.16 22.32
C LEU A 12 11.83 20.06 20.82
N GLU A 13 10.79 19.33 20.42
CA GLU A 13 10.36 19.24 19.02
C GLU A 13 9.83 20.57 18.48
N ALA A 14 9.08 21.32 19.30
CA ALA A 14 8.60 22.64 18.93
C ALA A 14 9.73 23.66 18.77
N GLU A 15 10.81 23.56 19.55
CA GLU A 15 11.97 24.45 19.46
C GLU A 15 12.91 24.08 18.32
N LYS A 16 13.16 22.78 18.07
CA LYS A 16 14.02 22.31 16.97
C LYS A 16 13.62 22.82 15.59
N ASN A 17 12.32 23.05 15.38
CA ASN A 17 11.79 23.51 14.10
C ASN A 17 11.81 25.03 13.92
N LYS A 18 12.16 25.79 14.97
CA LYS A 18 12.26 27.25 14.94
C LYS A 18 13.65 27.66 14.48
N ALA A 19 13.71 28.46 13.42
CA ALA A 19 14.90 29.22 13.05
C ALA A 19 14.54 30.72 13.08
N GLN A 20 15.49 31.55 13.50
CA GLN A 20 15.29 32.96 13.88
C GLN A 20 14.62 33.83 12.79
N TRP A 21 14.73 33.44 11.52
CA TRP A 21 14.23 34.20 10.36
C TRP A 21 13.82 33.29 9.19
N LYS A 22 13.13 32.18 9.48
CA LYS A 22 12.75 31.15 8.48
C LYS A 22 11.71 31.61 7.45
N THR A 23 10.79 32.50 7.85
CA THR A 23 9.61 32.86 7.04
C THR A 23 9.85 34.08 6.14
N MET A 24 10.42 35.17 6.69
CA MET A 24 10.55 36.45 5.98
C MET A 24 12.01 36.91 5.81
N GLY A 25 13.00 36.13 6.28
CA GLY A 25 14.40 36.53 6.28
C GLY A 25 14.73 37.70 7.23
N PRO A 26 15.98 38.18 7.24
CA PRO A 26 16.39 39.36 8.01
C PRO A 26 15.73 40.64 7.48
N ALA A 27 15.29 41.53 8.38
CA ALA A 27 14.70 42.82 8.02
C ALA A 27 15.69 43.75 7.27
N LYS A 28 16.99 43.65 7.58
CA LYS A 28 18.08 44.32 6.87
C LYS A 28 19.25 43.34 6.73
N VAL A 29 19.59 42.97 5.50
CA VAL A 29 20.73 42.09 5.21
C VAL A 29 22.03 42.86 5.49
N ALA A 30 22.87 42.33 6.39
CA ALA A 30 24.16 42.92 6.66
C ALA A 30 25.10 42.71 5.45
N VAL A 31 25.74 43.77 4.97
CA VAL A 31 26.72 43.70 3.89
C VAL A 31 27.99 43.03 4.45
N PRO A 32 28.48 41.94 3.84
CA PRO A 32 29.67 41.26 4.33
C PRO A 32 30.90 42.16 4.17
N SER A 33 31.73 42.22 5.21
CA SER A 33 33.02 42.91 5.14
C SER A 33 33.95 42.22 4.13
N PRO A 34 34.75 42.96 3.34
CA PRO A 34 35.72 42.39 2.39
C PRO A 34 36.74 41.44 3.03
N LYS A 35 36.97 41.55 4.36
CA LYS A 35 37.82 40.64 5.13
C LYS A 35 37.22 39.24 5.33
N ASN A 36 35.89 39.10 5.23
CA ASN A 36 35.16 37.85 5.42
C ASN A 36 34.91 37.13 4.08
N PHE A 37 35.96 36.96 3.28
CA PHE A 37 35.90 36.20 2.03
C PHE A 37 35.97 34.69 2.30
N LEU A 38 35.44 33.90 1.36
CA LEU A 38 35.43 32.44 1.47
C LEU A 38 36.86 31.88 1.37
N GLN A 39 37.34 31.26 2.46
CA GLN A 39 38.65 30.59 2.50
C GLN A 39 38.53 29.12 2.08
N LYS A 40 39.61 28.54 1.57
CA LYS A 40 39.70 27.13 1.20
C LYS A 40 39.35 26.23 2.39
N HIS A 41 38.53 25.21 2.18
CA HIS A 41 38.09 24.24 3.20
C HIS A 41 37.28 24.81 4.39
N SER A 42 36.85 26.09 4.35
CA SER A 42 36.13 26.73 5.47
C SER A 42 34.75 26.15 5.78
N LYS A 43 34.08 25.55 4.77
CA LYS A 43 32.75 24.92 4.92
C LYS A 43 32.81 23.40 5.04
N GLU A 44 34.00 22.82 5.06
CA GLU A 44 34.12 21.38 5.14
C GLU A 44 33.79 20.88 6.56
N PRO A 45 32.88 19.90 6.68
CA PRO A 45 32.53 19.35 7.98
C PRO A 45 33.74 18.60 8.56
N LYS A 46 34.20 19.00 9.73
CA LYS A 46 35.25 18.29 10.46
C LYS A 46 34.66 17.03 11.08
N LEU A 47 34.98 15.87 10.51
CA LEU A 47 34.59 14.59 11.07
C LEU A 47 35.39 14.30 12.35
N PRO A 48 34.74 13.83 13.43
CA PRO A 48 35.46 13.41 14.63
C PRO A 48 36.35 12.20 14.33
N ALA A 49 37.45 12.07 15.08
CA ALA A 49 38.33 10.90 14.99
C ALA A 49 37.55 9.60 15.29
N ARG A 50 37.82 8.55 14.52
CA ARG A 50 37.13 7.25 14.63
C ARG A 50 37.35 6.65 16.01
N LYS A 51 36.31 6.65 16.84
CA LYS A 51 36.28 5.93 18.12
C LYS A 51 35.76 4.50 17.88
N LYS A 52 36.24 3.53 18.66
CA LYS A 52 35.63 2.19 18.70
C LYS A 52 34.21 2.35 19.24
N GLU A 53 33.23 1.89 18.48
CA GLU A 53 31.81 1.92 18.88
C GLU A 53 31.64 1.11 20.16
N GLN A 54 31.14 1.74 21.24
CA GLN A 54 30.90 1.05 22.51
C GLN A 54 29.74 0.05 22.40
N ASP A 55 28.77 0.32 21.52
CA ASP A 55 27.62 -0.54 21.27
C ASP A 55 27.70 -1.20 19.90
N SER A 56 28.67 -2.10 19.73
CA SER A 56 28.58 -3.07 18.64
C SER A 56 27.36 -3.95 18.88
N LYS A 57 26.33 -3.81 18.03
CA LYS A 57 25.17 -4.71 18.01
C LYS A 57 25.70 -6.14 17.84
N LYS A 58 25.69 -6.93 18.91
CA LYS A 58 26.02 -8.35 18.83
C LYS A 58 25.01 -9.00 17.90
N LEU A 59 25.48 -9.43 16.73
CA LEU A 59 24.65 -10.23 15.83
C LEU A 59 24.25 -11.51 16.59
N PRO A 60 22.99 -11.97 16.48
CA PRO A 60 22.63 -13.29 16.98
C PRO A 60 23.55 -14.30 16.29
N ALA A 61 24.23 -15.13 17.08
CA ALA A 61 25.09 -16.17 16.54
C ALA A 61 24.21 -17.18 15.80
N LEU A 62 24.08 -17.04 14.49
CA LEU A 62 23.62 -18.11 13.61
C LEU A 62 24.74 -19.15 13.56
N SER A 63 24.87 -19.92 14.64
CA SER A 63 25.86 -20.98 14.75
C SER A 63 25.46 -22.09 13.81
N VAL A 64 26.18 -22.21 12.70
CA VAL A 64 26.16 -23.43 11.89
C VAL A 64 26.46 -24.62 12.81
N PRO A 65 25.76 -25.77 12.66
CA PRO A 65 26.07 -26.97 13.41
C PRO A 65 27.57 -27.29 13.33
N ARG A 66 28.16 -27.65 14.47
CA ARG A 66 29.59 -27.98 14.52
C ARG A 66 29.84 -29.28 13.77
N ARG A 67 31.05 -29.49 13.24
CA ARG A 67 31.44 -30.77 12.64
C ARG A 67 31.29 -31.97 13.59
N THR A 68 31.30 -31.73 14.90
CA THR A 68 31.11 -32.73 15.95
C THR A 68 29.64 -33.01 16.27
N ASP A 69 28.72 -32.19 15.74
CA ASP A 69 27.29 -32.32 15.94
C ASP A 69 26.77 -33.44 15.03
N HIS A 70 26.38 -34.56 15.63
CA HIS A 70 25.80 -35.68 14.92
C HIS A 70 24.29 -35.58 15.10
N PRO A 71 23.51 -35.29 14.04
CA PRO A 71 22.07 -35.26 14.16
C PRO A 71 21.57 -36.62 14.65
N VAL A 72 20.42 -36.63 15.34
CA VAL A 72 19.78 -37.89 15.76
C VAL A 72 19.45 -38.70 14.51
N MET A 73 20.34 -39.62 14.17
CA MET A 73 20.20 -40.49 13.01
C MET A 73 19.25 -41.63 13.34
N GLY A 74 18.25 -41.83 12.49
CA GLY A 74 17.38 -43.00 12.56
C GLY A 74 16.46 -42.98 13.77
N ILE A 75 15.52 -42.03 13.80
CA ILE A 75 14.30 -42.19 14.62
C ILE A 75 13.61 -43.47 14.10
N GLN A 76 13.85 -44.58 14.78
CA GLN A 76 13.31 -45.89 14.41
C GLN A 76 11.85 -45.93 14.84
N ASN A 77 10.97 -45.60 13.90
CA ASN A 77 9.54 -45.70 14.13
C ASN A 77 9.15 -47.19 14.12
N LYS A 78 8.57 -47.69 15.23
CA LYS A 78 7.98 -49.05 15.31
C LYS A 78 6.64 -49.16 14.55
N THR A 79 6.36 -48.23 13.63
CA THR A 79 5.10 -48.19 12.90
C THR A 79 5.09 -49.25 11.80
N ASN A 80 4.04 -50.06 11.78
CA ASN A 80 3.88 -51.07 10.74
C ASN A 80 3.34 -50.41 9.46
N PHE A 81 4.24 -50.06 8.55
CA PHE A 81 3.91 -49.38 7.30
C PHE A 81 2.92 -50.15 6.42
N ILE A 82 2.91 -51.49 6.50
CA ILE A 82 1.96 -52.33 5.75
C ILE A 82 0.55 -52.08 6.26
N LYS A 83 0.36 -52.10 7.59
CA LYS A 83 -0.94 -51.83 8.21
C LYS A 83 -1.38 -50.39 7.98
N THR A 84 -0.49 -49.41 8.11
CA THR A 84 -0.85 -48.00 7.87
C THR A 84 -1.24 -47.76 6.43
N ASN A 85 -0.55 -48.37 5.46
CA ASN A 85 -0.87 -48.24 4.05
C ASN A 85 -2.21 -48.91 3.71
N ALA A 86 -2.48 -50.09 4.29
CA ALA A 86 -3.76 -50.78 4.12
C ALA A 86 -4.92 -49.95 4.69
N VAL A 87 -4.78 -49.44 5.92
CA VAL A 87 -5.79 -48.55 6.52
C VAL A 87 -5.96 -47.29 5.67
N ALA A 88 -4.88 -46.64 5.24
CA ALA A 88 -4.94 -45.44 4.41
C ALA A 88 -5.70 -45.70 3.10
N ALA A 89 -5.44 -46.82 2.40
CA ALA A 89 -6.15 -47.18 1.19
C ALA A 89 -7.65 -47.41 1.44
N ILE A 90 -8.01 -48.15 2.50
CA ILE A 90 -9.40 -48.44 2.87
C ILE A 90 -10.15 -47.15 3.27
N THR A 91 -9.51 -46.26 4.03
CA THR A 91 -10.13 -45.02 4.52
C THR A 91 -10.11 -43.88 3.51
N SER A 92 -9.28 -43.98 2.47
CA SER A 92 -9.15 -42.91 1.48
C SER A 92 -10.45 -42.74 0.70
N LEU A 93 -10.88 -41.48 0.52
CA LEU A 93 -11.99 -41.18 -0.35
C LEU A 93 -11.64 -41.56 -1.80
N PRO A 94 -12.54 -42.23 -2.54
CA PRO A 94 -12.29 -42.54 -3.93
C PRO A 94 -12.10 -41.25 -4.73
N LYS A 95 -11.19 -41.29 -5.71
CA LYS A 95 -11.00 -40.16 -6.63
C LYS A 95 -12.32 -39.90 -7.37
N LYS A 96 -12.77 -38.66 -7.38
CA LYS A 96 -13.95 -38.27 -8.16
C LYS A 96 -13.66 -38.51 -9.65
N PRO A 97 -14.50 -39.28 -10.36
CA PRO A 97 -14.27 -39.52 -11.79
C PRO A 97 -14.40 -38.21 -12.56
N GLN A 98 -13.56 -38.04 -13.58
CA GLN A 98 -13.74 -36.94 -14.52
C GLN A 98 -15.01 -37.19 -15.35
N PRO A 99 -15.85 -36.17 -15.58
CA PRO A 99 -17.03 -36.31 -16.40
C PRO A 99 -16.60 -36.48 -17.86
N ILE A 100 -16.70 -37.72 -18.36
CA ILE A 100 -16.26 -38.12 -19.71
C ILE A 100 -17.43 -38.79 -20.43
N CYS A 101 -17.60 -38.48 -21.72
CA CYS A 101 -18.54 -39.14 -22.61
C CYS A 101 -17.76 -40.13 -23.48
N VAL A 102 -18.35 -41.30 -23.72
CA VAL A 102 -17.82 -42.30 -24.64
C VAL A 102 -18.87 -42.48 -25.73
N ASP A 103 -18.52 -42.11 -26.96
CA ASP A 103 -19.45 -42.12 -28.09
C ASP A 103 -19.24 -43.34 -28.99
N THR A 104 -17.98 -43.73 -29.23
CA THR A 104 -17.64 -44.85 -30.13
C THR A 104 -17.53 -46.19 -29.40
N ARG A 105 -17.79 -47.29 -30.13
CA ARG A 105 -17.62 -48.67 -29.62
C ARG A 105 -16.16 -48.98 -29.26
N GLN A 106 -15.22 -48.29 -29.89
CA GLN A 106 -13.78 -48.35 -29.65
C GLN A 106 -13.36 -47.65 -28.36
N GLY A 107 -14.25 -46.84 -27.77
CA GLY A 107 -14.04 -46.19 -26.49
C GLY A 107 -13.40 -44.82 -26.58
N ASP A 108 -13.59 -44.08 -27.67
CA ASP A 108 -13.10 -42.70 -27.78
C ASP A 108 -13.76 -41.81 -26.73
N LYS A 109 -12.92 -41.08 -25.98
CA LYS A 109 -13.32 -40.35 -24.78
C LYS A 109 -13.27 -38.85 -25.02
N TYR A 110 -14.37 -38.17 -24.72
CA TYR A 110 -14.45 -36.71 -24.74
C TYR A 110 -14.71 -36.16 -23.34
N LEU A 111 -13.92 -35.16 -22.94
CA LEU A 111 -14.11 -34.47 -21.66
C LEU A 111 -15.33 -33.55 -21.74
N LEU A 112 -16.33 -33.75 -20.87
CA LEU A 112 -17.57 -32.96 -20.92
C LEU A 112 -17.35 -31.48 -20.59
N GLU A 113 -16.40 -31.16 -19.72
CA GLU A 113 -16.19 -29.79 -19.22
C GLU A 113 -15.79 -28.78 -20.30
N THR A 114 -15.14 -29.25 -21.38
CA THR A 114 -14.67 -28.40 -22.50
C THR A 114 -15.55 -28.50 -23.74
N SER A 115 -16.37 -29.55 -23.84
CA SER A 115 -17.22 -29.85 -25.01
C SER A 115 -18.36 -28.86 -25.25
N GLY A 116 -18.66 -27.96 -24.29
CA GLY A 116 -19.82 -27.06 -24.35
C GLY A 116 -21.16 -27.74 -24.08
N LEU A 117 -21.20 -29.07 -23.95
CA LEU A 117 -22.41 -29.83 -23.63
C LEU A 117 -22.87 -29.64 -22.18
N VAL A 118 -21.96 -29.31 -21.27
CA VAL A 118 -22.27 -29.07 -19.86
C VAL A 118 -22.20 -27.58 -19.54
N PRO A 119 -23.27 -27.00 -18.97
CA PRO A 119 -23.26 -25.60 -18.57
C PRO A 119 -22.29 -25.36 -17.40
N LYS A 120 -21.16 -24.70 -17.68
CA LYS A 120 -20.08 -24.44 -16.70
C LYS A 120 -20.34 -23.22 -15.81
N TYR A 121 -20.90 -22.14 -16.35
CA TYR A 121 -20.96 -20.84 -15.68
C TYR A 121 -22.33 -20.44 -15.14
N ILE A 122 -23.35 -21.28 -15.29
CA ILE A 122 -24.73 -20.99 -14.83
C ILE A 122 -24.77 -20.80 -13.31
N LYS A 123 -24.03 -21.63 -12.56
CA LYS A 123 -24.00 -21.59 -11.08
C LYS A 123 -22.91 -20.66 -10.52
N LYS A 124 -22.36 -19.76 -11.34
CA LYS A 124 -21.38 -18.78 -10.85
C LYS A 124 -22.09 -17.84 -9.86
N LYS A 125 -21.47 -17.56 -8.71
CA LYS A 125 -22.06 -16.69 -7.68
C LYS A 125 -22.41 -15.29 -8.20
N ASP A 126 -21.60 -14.78 -9.13
CA ASP A 126 -21.76 -13.47 -9.73
C ASP A 126 -22.51 -13.53 -11.08
N TYR A 127 -23.19 -14.64 -11.38
CA TYR A 127 -23.97 -14.75 -12.61
C TYR A 127 -25.14 -13.75 -12.56
N GLY A 128 -25.26 -12.92 -13.60
CA GLY A 128 -26.26 -11.84 -13.64
C GLY A 128 -25.93 -10.62 -12.77
N VAL A 129 -24.82 -10.62 -12.02
CA VAL A 129 -24.41 -9.48 -11.19
C VAL A 129 -23.49 -8.55 -11.99
N THR A 130 -23.78 -7.25 -11.96
CA THR A 130 -22.92 -6.24 -12.59
C THR A 130 -21.55 -6.21 -11.92
N PRO A 131 -20.44 -6.39 -12.67
CA PRO A 131 -19.11 -6.37 -12.10
C PRO A 131 -18.75 -5.03 -11.44
N LYS A 132 -18.01 -5.08 -10.33
CA LYS A 132 -17.61 -3.89 -9.54
C LYS A 132 -16.85 -2.84 -10.33
N TYR A 133 -16.11 -3.24 -11.37
CA TYR A 133 -15.35 -2.26 -12.18
C TYR A 133 -16.28 -1.42 -13.06
N VAL A 134 -17.41 -1.98 -13.50
CA VAL A 134 -18.39 -1.25 -14.33
C VAL A 134 -19.05 -0.16 -13.52
N THR A 135 -19.43 -0.44 -12.27
CA THR A 135 -20.02 0.56 -11.38
C THR A 135 -19.03 1.69 -11.07
N ARG A 136 -17.77 1.36 -10.75
CA ARG A 136 -16.70 2.35 -10.54
C ARG A 136 -16.52 3.27 -11.74
N ARG A 137 -16.45 2.70 -12.95
CA ARG A 137 -16.30 3.45 -14.19
C ARG A 137 -17.49 4.40 -14.45
N ASN A 138 -18.71 3.94 -14.17
CA ASN A 138 -19.90 4.78 -14.30
C ASN A 138 -19.90 5.95 -13.31
N GLU A 139 -19.44 5.73 -12.07
CA GLU A 139 -19.28 6.77 -11.06
C GLU A 139 -18.20 7.79 -11.44
N GLU A 140 -17.09 7.35 -12.02
CA GLU A 140 -16.03 8.22 -12.54
C GLU A 140 -16.53 9.07 -13.70
N MET A 141 -17.24 8.48 -14.68
CA MET A 141 -17.86 9.24 -15.77
C MET A 141 -18.86 10.29 -15.26
N LYS A 142 -19.71 9.93 -14.29
CA LYS A 142 -20.66 10.88 -13.68
C LYS A 142 -19.94 12.01 -12.93
N ARG A 143 -18.82 11.73 -12.26
CA ARG A 143 -18.01 12.76 -11.60
C ARG A 143 -17.39 13.71 -12.61
N ALA A 144 -16.75 13.18 -13.65
CA ALA A 144 -16.16 13.98 -14.71
C ALA A 144 -17.20 14.87 -15.43
N GLN A 145 -18.40 14.36 -15.69
CA GLN A 145 -19.51 15.14 -16.25
C GLN A 145 -19.91 16.31 -15.33
N LYS A 146 -20.09 16.05 -14.04
CA LYS A 146 -20.44 17.10 -13.06
C LYS A 146 -19.36 18.17 -12.94
N GLU A 147 -18.10 17.79 -12.95
CA GLU A 147 -16.97 18.73 -12.93
C GLU A 147 -16.96 19.61 -14.19
N TYR A 148 -17.22 19.02 -15.35
CA TYR A 148 -17.34 19.75 -16.62
C TYR A 148 -18.51 20.74 -16.60
N GLU A 149 -19.70 20.29 -16.18
CA GLU A 149 -20.89 21.14 -16.04
C GLU A 149 -20.66 22.29 -15.05
N ALA A 150 -20.02 22.02 -13.91
CA ALA A 150 -19.65 23.03 -12.92
C ALA A 150 -18.69 24.06 -13.50
N GLY A 151 -17.67 23.63 -14.25
CA GLY A 151 -16.75 24.52 -14.94
C GLY A 151 -17.44 25.44 -15.95
N ILE A 152 -18.40 24.92 -16.72
CA ILE A 152 -19.23 25.73 -17.63
C ILE A 152 -20.04 26.75 -16.85
N LEU A 153 -20.72 26.34 -15.77
CA LEU A 153 -21.52 27.24 -14.94
C LEU A 153 -20.68 28.34 -14.31
N GLU A 154 -19.47 28.04 -13.84
CA GLU A 154 -18.53 29.05 -13.34
C GLU A 154 -18.10 30.03 -14.42
N GLN A 155 -17.79 29.55 -15.62
CA GLN A 155 -17.44 30.41 -16.76
C GLN A 155 -18.60 31.32 -17.14
N LEU A 156 -19.83 30.80 -17.17
CA LEU A 156 -21.04 31.59 -17.42
C LEU A 156 -21.24 32.65 -16.33
N LYS A 157 -21.09 32.30 -15.05
CA LYS A 157 -21.18 33.25 -13.93
C LYS A 157 -20.11 34.36 -14.01
N LYS A 158 -18.88 34.03 -14.41
CA LYS A 158 -17.80 35.02 -14.59
C LYS A 158 -18.06 35.96 -15.77
N ARG A 159 -18.68 35.46 -16.85
CA ARG A 159 -19.06 36.26 -18.03
C ARG A 159 -20.34 37.06 -17.80
N ALA A 160 -21.18 36.66 -16.84
CA ALA A 160 -22.40 37.39 -16.50
C ALA A 160 -22.03 38.76 -15.90
N MET A 161 -22.67 39.81 -16.42
CA MET A 161 -22.55 41.16 -15.86
C MET A 161 -23.10 41.17 -14.43
N LYS A 162 -22.52 41.99 -13.55
CA LYS A 162 -23.04 42.19 -12.19
C LYS A 162 -24.49 42.68 -12.30
N GLN A 163 -25.43 41.86 -11.83
CA GLN A 163 -26.82 42.28 -11.68
C GLN A 163 -26.95 42.92 -10.29
N ILE A 164 -27.44 44.15 -10.28
CA ILE A 164 -27.75 44.88 -9.05
C ILE A 164 -28.95 44.19 -8.40
N SER A 165 -28.84 43.86 -7.12
CA SER A 165 -29.95 43.28 -6.38
C SER A 165 -31.07 44.29 -6.17
N ASP A 166 -32.31 43.83 -5.99
CA ASP A 166 -33.47 44.73 -5.84
C ASP A 166 -33.34 45.69 -4.65
N GLU A 167 -32.59 45.29 -3.62
CA GLU A 167 -32.30 46.12 -2.44
C GLU A 167 -31.29 47.23 -2.77
N GLU A 168 -30.17 46.89 -3.41
CA GLU A 168 -29.16 47.85 -3.89
C GLU A 168 -29.72 48.81 -4.94
N ARG A 169 -30.70 48.36 -5.72
CA ARG A 169 -31.37 49.17 -6.72
C ARG A 169 -32.27 50.24 -6.10
N LYS A 170 -32.92 49.92 -4.97
CA LYS A 170 -33.75 50.87 -4.22
C LYS A 170 -32.90 51.92 -3.50
N SER A 171 -31.75 51.54 -2.93
CA SER A 171 -30.86 52.48 -2.25
C SER A 171 -30.20 53.49 -3.20
N LEU A 172 -29.97 53.11 -4.47
CA LEU A 172 -29.45 54.00 -5.51
C LEU A 172 -30.48 54.99 -6.07
N LEU A 173 -31.78 54.74 -5.86
CA LEU A 173 -32.88 55.58 -6.35
C LEU A 173 -33.36 56.61 -5.32
N GLN A 174 -32.84 56.57 -4.09
CA GLN A 174 -33.02 57.60 -3.06
C GLN A 174 -31.95 58.67 -3.16
#